data_AF-W7F2U6-F1
#
_entry.id   AF-W7F2U6-F1
#
_cell.length_a   1.000
_cell.length_b   1.000
_cell.length_c   1.000
_cell.angle_alpha   90.00
_cell.angle_beta   90.00
_cell.angle_gamma   90.00
#
_symmetry.space_group_name_H-M   'P 1'
#
loop_
_entity.id
_entity.type
_entity.pdbx_description
1 polymer ?
#
loop_
_entity_poly.entity_id
_entity_poly.type
_entity_poly.pdbx_seq_one_letter_code
_entity_poly.pdbx_strand_id
1 'polypeptide(L)'
;MDNFKIIYASIIRFNDKIPIFTYHIKVDSQLRIELVKSLNVYFRSTSIAAFPGGTDVFPFDDGIIYSLYNKNLTLIYIIITQKEYIENKYAFFFLQECMNELEKKIDFTNLMRLPKNKYSRTFTQYYQQLIKKYNAEVCSPIERLDKKIIRILSTVCRGIETTLKNKQGLTKLESRMNSLSFNARLVSCVFIS
;
A
#
# COMPACT_ATOMS: atom_id res chain seq x y z
N MET A 1 1.55 9.66 11.64
CA MET A 1 0.66 8.59 12.13
C MET A 1 0.70 7.47 11.13
N ASP A 2 0.97 6.23 11.54
CA ASP A 2 1.01 5.06 10.66
C ASP A 2 -0.43 4.57 10.42
N ASN A 3 -1.13 5.11 9.42
CA ASN A 3 -2.52 4.72 9.16
C ASN A 3 -2.61 3.42 8.33
N PHE A 4 -1.58 3.02 7.60
CA PHE A 4 -1.52 1.72 6.94
C PHE A 4 -0.72 0.71 7.78
N LYS A 5 -1.45 -0.14 8.51
CA LYS A 5 -0.87 -1.12 9.43
C LYS A 5 -1.21 -2.56 9.02
N ILE A 6 -0.22 -3.25 8.48
CA ILE A 6 -0.28 -4.69 8.24
C ILE A 6 0.22 -5.42 9.48
N ILE A 7 -0.65 -6.19 10.12
CA ILE A 7 -0.30 -6.97 11.32
C ILE A 7 0.30 -8.34 10.95
N TYR A 8 -0.11 -8.88 9.81
CA TYR A 8 0.37 -10.14 9.27
C TYR A 8 0.35 -10.10 7.74
N ALA A 9 1.35 -10.69 7.09
CA ALA A 9 1.34 -10.95 5.66
C ALA A 9 1.98 -12.31 5.37
N SER A 10 1.52 -12.97 4.31
CA SER A 10 2.05 -14.28 3.92
C SER A 10 1.89 -14.52 2.43
N ILE A 11 2.84 -15.26 1.85
CA ILE A 11 2.70 -15.85 0.51
C ILE A 11 2.67 -17.36 0.71
N ILE A 12 1.60 -17.98 0.24
CA ILE A 12 1.24 -19.34 0.59
C ILE A 12 1.04 -20.15 -0.67
N ARG A 13 1.56 -21.38 -0.69
CA ARG A 13 1.29 -22.31 -1.79
C ARG A 13 -0.16 -22.71 -1.77
N PHE A 14 -0.82 -22.59 -2.92
CA PHE A 14 -2.25 -22.81 -3.03
C PHE A 14 -2.66 -24.26 -2.68
N ASN A 15 -1.87 -25.25 -3.10
CA ASN A 15 -2.23 -26.66 -2.97
C ASN A 15 -2.14 -27.19 -1.53
N ASP A 16 -1.02 -26.93 -0.84
CA ASP A 16 -0.74 -27.50 0.48
C ASP A 16 -0.82 -26.49 1.63
N LYS A 17 -1.15 -25.23 1.30
CA LYS A 17 -1.27 -24.12 2.24
C LYS A 17 0.01 -23.86 3.06
N ILE A 18 1.18 -24.28 2.57
CA ILE A 18 2.46 -24.03 3.24
C ILE A 18 2.94 -22.61 2.88
N PRO A 19 3.23 -21.75 3.88
CA PRO A 19 3.75 -20.42 3.62
C PRO A 19 5.22 -20.50 3.19
N ILE A 20 5.53 -19.89 2.05
CA ILE A 20 6.91 -19.69 1.56
C ILE A 20 7.50 -18.36 2.06
N PHE A 21 6.64 -17.49 2.58
CA PHE A 21 6.97 -16.22 3.20
C PHE A 21 5.98 -15.91 4.33
N THR A 22 6.45 -15.37 5.45
CA THR A 22 5.58 -14.78 6.47
C THR A 22 6.23 -13.52 7.05
N TYR A 23 5.43 -12.47 7.19
CA TYR A 23 5.74 -11.24 7.89
C TYR A 23 4.68 -11.00 8.97
N HIS A 24 5.12 -10.52 10.13
CA HIS A 24 4.23 -10.12 11.21
C HIS A 24 4.93 -9.08 12.07
N ILE A 25 4.14 -8.19 12.67
CA ILE A 25 4.63 -7.31 13.73
C ILE A 25 4.47 -8.00 15.09
N LYS A 26 5.16 -7.50 16.12
CA LYS A 26 4.85 -7.94 17.48
C LYS A 26 3.43 -7.49 17.83
N VAL A 27 2.58 -8.46 18.09
CA VAL A 27 1.22 -8.30 18.61
C VAL A 27 1.12 -9.01 19.96
N ASP A 28 0.16 -8.59 20.78
CA ASP A 28 -0.15 -9.23 22.05
C ASP A 28 -0.63 -10.68 21.85
N SER A 29 -0.66 -11.44 22.94
CA SER A 29 -1.00 -12.88 22.91
C SER A 29 -2.43 -13.15 22.47
N GLN A 30 -3.38 -12.27 22.81
CA GLN A 30 -4.79 -12.47 22.50
C GLN A 30 -5.04 -12.28 21.01
N LEU A 31 -4.55 -11.17 20.43
CA LEU A 31 -4.63 -10.91 19.00
C LEU A 31 -3.93 -12.00 18.18
N ARG A 32 -2.84 -12.58 18.69
CA ARG A 32 -2.18 -13.71 18.01
C ARG A 32 -3.06 -14.95 17.93
N ILE A 33 -3.78 -15.29 19.00
CA ILE A 33 -4.67 -16.45 19.04
C ILE A 33 -5.84 -16.24 18.06
N GLU A 34 -6.44 -15.05 18.09
CA GLU A 34 -7.48 -14.61 17.17
C GLU A 34 -7.03 -14.74 15.71
N LEU A 35 -5.85 -14.21 15.36
CA LEU A 35 -5.29 -14.30 14.01
C LEU A 35 -5.16 -15.75 13.52
N VAL A 36 -4.67 -16.65 14.37
CA VAL A 36 -4.50 -18.06 14.01
C VAL A 36 -5.87 -18.74 13.80
N LYS A 37 -6.84 -18.47 14.68
CA LYS A 37 -8.22 -18.98 14.53
C LYS A 37 -8.85 -18.49 13.23
N SER A 38 -8.80 -17.19 12.97
CA SER A 38 -9.39 -16.57 11.79
C SER A 38 -8.74 -17.06 10.49
N LEU A 39 -7.41 -17.22 10.47
CA LEU A 39 -6.71 -17.82 9.32
C LEU A 39 -7.13 -19.27 9.08
N ASN A 40 -7.31 -20.08 10.13
CA ASN A 40 -7.78 -21.45 10.00
C ASN A 40 -9.21 -21.53 9.45
N VAL A 41 -10.10 -20.65 9.90
CA VAL A 41 -11.46 -20.54 9.35
C VAL A 41 -11.41 -20.11 7.88
N TYR A 42 -10.64 -19.07 7.58
CA TYR A 42 -10.43 -18.57 6.22
C TYR A 42 -9.95 -19.69 5.28
N PHE A 43 -8.90 -20.46 5.64
CA PHE A 43 -8.42 -21.56 4.78
C PHE A 43 -9.46 -22.64 4.54
N ARG A 44 -10.38 -22.88 5.48
CA ARG A 44 -11.49 -23.82 5.29
C ARG A 44 -12.56 -23.26 4.35
N SER A 45 -12.74 -21.94 4.28
CA SER A 45 -13.72 -21.29 3.40
C SER A 45 -13.16 -20.84 2.04
N THR A 46 -11.83 -20.80 1.85
CA THR A 46 -11.17 -20.26 0.63
C THR A 46 -11.55 -20.91 -0.70
N SER A 47 -12.24 -22.04 -0.70
CA SER A 47 -12.71 -22.69 -1.93
C SER A 47 -13.66 -21.84 -2.76
N ILE A 48 -14.32 -20.84 -2.17
CA ILE A 48 -15.38 -20.04 -2.83
C ILE A 48 -14.79 -18.96 -3.77
N ALA A 49 -13.59 -18.43 -3.49
CA ALA A 49 -12.96 -17.34 -4.25
C ALA A 49 -11.72 -17.76 -5.05
N ALA A 50 -11.43 -19.07 -5.13
CA ALA A 50 -10.21 -19.61 -5.72
C ALA A 50 -10.26 -19.71 -7.25
N PHE A 51 -10.17 -18.58 -7.95
CA PHE A 51 -10.01 -18.50 -9.41
C PHE A 51 -8.82 -17.60 -9.81
N PRO A 52 -8.26 -17.74 -11.01
CA PRO A 52 -7.10 -16.94 -11.46
C PRO A 52 -7.33 -15.44 -11.33
N GLY A 53 -6.48 -14.75 -10.55
CA GLY A 53 -6.63 -13.32 -10.29
C GLY A 53 -7.79 -12.96 -9.35
N GLY A 54 -8.40 -13.96 -8.70
CA GLY A 54 -9.45 -13.77 -7.71
C GLY A 54 -8.97 -12.98 -6.50
N THR A 55 -9.91 -12.31 -5.85
CA THR A 55 -9.68 -11.56 -4.62
C THR A 55 -10.72 -11.96 -3.59
N ASP A 56 -10.34 -11.94 -2.31
CA ASP A 56 -11.25 -12.24 -1.21
C ASP A 56 -11.03 -11.27 -0.04
N VAL A 57 -12.10 -11.01 0.71
CA VAL A 57 -12.12 -10.15 1.90
C VAL A 57 -12.87 -10.89 3.00
N PHE A 58 -12.16 -11.23 4.08
CA PHE A 58 -12.72 -11.94 5.21
C PHE A 58 -12.57 -11.12 6.50
N PRO A 59 -13.63 -10.43 6.97
CA PRO A 59 -13.58 -9.69 8.22
C PRO A 59 -13.67 -10.64 9.44
N PHE A 60 -13.00 -10.29 10.52
CA PHE A 60 -13.11 -10.93 11.85
C PHE A 60 -13.05 -9.84 12.93
N ASP A 61 -13.20 -10.18 14.22
CA ASP A 61 -13.41 -9.19 15.29
C ASP A 61 -12.34 -8.09 15.31
N ASP A 62 -11.06 -8.46 15.27
CA ASP A 62 -9.94 -7.52 15.39
C ASP A 62 -9.32 -7.07 14.06
N GLY A 63 -9.87 -7.49 12.91
CA GLY A 63 -9.22 -7.20 11.63
C GLY A 63 -9.94 -7.68 10.38
N ILE A 64 -9.24 -7.54 9.26
CA ILE A 64 -9.71 -7.96 7.94
C ILE A 64 -8.57 -8.71 7.26
N ILE A 65 -8.88 -9.89 6.74
CA ILE A 65 -7.99 -10.68 5.88
C ILE A 65 -8.30 -10.31 4.43
N TYR A 66 -7.28 -9.87 3.71
CA TYR A 66 -7.35 -9.64 2.26
C TYR A 66 -6.50 -10.69 1.56
N SER A 67 -7.01 -11.26 0.49
CA SER A 67 -6.24 -12.20 -0.32
C SER A 67 -6.33 -11.95 -1.82
N LEU A 68 -5.25 -12.31 -2.50
CA LEU A 68 -5.13 -12.25 -3.96
C LEU A 68 -4.54 -13.58 -4.44
N TYR A 69 -5.26 -14.25 -5.33
CA TYR A 69 -4.82 -15.48 -5.98
C TYR A 69 -4.05 -15.15 -7.24
N ASN A 70 -2.85 -15.71 -7.40
CA ASN A 70 -2.09 -15.44 -8.61
C ASN A 70 -2.72 -16.09 -9.85
N LYS A 71 -2.29 -15.65 -11.04
CA LYS A 71 -2.89 -16.08 -12.32
C LYS A 71 -2.84 -17.59 -12.53
N ASN A 72 -1.81 -18.25 -12.01
CA ASN A 72 -1.62 -19.69 -12.20
C ASN A 72 -2.21 -20.53 -11.06
N LEU A 73 -2.90 -19.90 -10.09
CA LEU A 73 -3.42 -20.56 -8.88
C LEU A 73 -2.38 -21.38 -8.13
N THR A 74 -1.12 -20.95 -8.15
CA THR A 74 -0.02 -21.61 -7.44
C THR A 74 0.25 -20.96 -6.09
N LEU A 75 -0.07 -19.67 -5.96
CA LEU A 75 0.20 -18.86 -4.77
C LEU A 75 -1.03 -18.05 -4.35
N ILE A 76 -1.18 -17.90 -3.04
CA ILE A 76 -2.12 -17.01 -2.38
C ILE A 76 -1.29 -15.94 -1.66
N TYR A 77 -1.52 -14.69 -2.00
CA TYR A 77 -0.98 -13.54 -1.29
C TYR A 77 -2.01 -13.12 -0.24
N ILE A 78 -1.60 -13.02 1.01
CA ILE A 78 -2.48 -12.65 2.13
C ILE A 78 -1.86 -11.49 2.88
N ILE A 79 -2.68 -10.48 3.19
CA ILE A 79 -2.37 -9.49 4.23
C ILE A 79 -3.53 -9.45 5.22
N ILE A 80 -3.21 -9.12 6.46
CA ILE A 80 -4.18 -8.87 7.52
C ILE A 80 -3.90 -7.48 8.06
N THR A 81 -4.95 -6.67 8.15
CA THR A 81 -4.93 -5.35 8.76
C THR A 81 -5.90 -5.31 9.93
N GLN A 82 -5.69 -4.38 10.86
CA GLN A 82 -6.72 -4.06 11.85
C GLN A 82 -7.90 -3.36 11.13
N LYS A 83 -9.11 -3.49 11.67
CA LYS A 83 -10.30 -2.80 11.14
C LYS A 83 -10.06 -1.28 11.13
N GLU A 84 -10.68 -0.58 10.17
CA GLU A 84 -10.66 0.89 10.03
C GLU A 84 -9.34 1.53 9.54
N TYR A 85 -8.25 0.76 9.41
CA TYR A 85 -6.97 1.30 8.97
C TYR A 85 -6.83 1.44 7.44
N ILE A 86 -7.64 0.77 6.63
CA ILE A 86 -7.49 0.80 5.17
C ILE A 86 -8.80 0.56 4.39
N GLU A 87 -9.00 1.31 3.30
CA GLU A 87 -10.00 0.97 2.29
C GLU A 87 -9.55 -0.22 1.44
N ASN A 88 -10.47 -1.13 1.12
CA ASN A 88 -10.20 -2.35 0.37
C ASN A 88 -9.36 -2.14 -0.91
N LYS A 89 -9.59 -1.04 -1.65
CA LYS A 89 -8.85 -0.73 -2.89
C LYS A 89 -7.34 -0.66 -2.67
N TYR A 90 -6.89 -0.04 -1.58
CA TYR A 90 -5.47 0.13 -1.28
C TYR A 90 -4.83 -1.18 -0.80
N ALA A 91 -5.59 -2.02 -0.09
CA ALA A 91 -5.15 -3.34 0.33
C ALA A 91 -4.87 -4.23 -0.90
N PHE A 92 -5.73 -4.17 -1.91
CA PHE A 92 -5.54 -4.90 -3.17
C PHE A 92 -4.43 -4.33 -4.05
N PHE A 93 -4.27 -3.00 -4.14
CA PHE A 93 -3.12 -2.41 -4.83
C PHE A 93 -1.81 -2.85 -4.20
N PHE A 94 -1.73 -2.87 -2.86
CA PHE A 94 -0.56 -3.37 -2.14
C PHE A 94 -0.26 -4.84 -2.48
N LEU A 95 -1.29 -5.71 -2.46
CA LEU A 95 -1.16 -7.13 -2.80
C LEU A 95 -0.72 -7.32 -4.25
N GLN A 96 -1.25 -6.54 -5.18
CA GLN A 96 -0.92 -6.62 -6.60
C GLN A 96 0.52 -6.16 -6.87
N GLU A 97 0.98 -5.10 -6.22
CA GLU A 97 2.38 -4.65 -6.29
C GLU A 97 3.32 -5.72 -5.72
N CYS A 98 2.97 -6.32 -4.58
CA CYS A 98 3.70 -7.46 -4.03
C CYS A 98 3.78 -8.64 -4.99
N MET A 99 2.65 -9.02 -5.60
CA MET A 99 2.61 -10.13 -6.56
C MET A 99 3.52 -9.85 -7.75
N ASN A 100 3.36 -8.69 -8.40
CA ASN A 100 4.13 -8.31 -9.58
C ASN A 100 5.65 -8.29 -9.35
N GLU A 101 6.10 -7.83 -8.17
CA GLU A 101 7.52 -7.72 -7.87
C GLU A 101 8.13 -8.98 -7.28
N LEU A 102 7.39 -9.72 -6.46
CA LEU A 102 7.92 -10.89 -5.76
C LEU A 102 7.82 -12.17 -6.58
N GLU A 103 6.83 -12.32 -7.47
CA GLU A 103 6.75 -13.49 -8.36
C GLU A 103 8.01 -13.65 -9.21
N LYS A 104 8.61 -12.53 -9.67
CA LYS A 104 9.87 -12.52 -10.42
C LYS A 104 11.04 -13.19 -9.67
N LYS A 105 10.95 -13.33 -8.34
CA LYS A 105 12.01 -13.85 -7.46
C LYS A 105 11.70 -15.26 -6.95
N ILE A 106 10.52 -15.80 -7.24
CA ILE A 106 10.09 -17.12 -6.77
C ILE A 106 10.55 -18.18 -7.76
N ASP A 107 11.15 -19.26 -7.25
CA ASP A 107 11.49 -20.44 -8.03
C ASP A 107 10.23 -21.27 -8.23
N PHE A 108 9.52 -21.01 -9.33
CA PHE A 108 8.31 -21.74 -9.69
C PHE A 108 8.60 -23.20 -10.09
N THR A 109 9.78 -23.49 -10.64
CA THR A 109 10.19 -24.84 -11.04
C THR A 109 10.24 -25.79 -9.84
N ASN A 110 10.78 -25.32 -8.70
CA ASN A 110 10.86 -26.09 -7.47
C ASN A 110 9.84 -25.68 -6.40
N LEU A 111 8.77 -24.97 -6.77
CA LEU A 111 7.82 -24.38 -5.82
C LEU A 111 7.32 -25.37 -4.76
N MET A 112 6.97 -26.58 -5.17
CA MET A 112 6.45 -27.65 -4.29
C MET A 112 7.50 -28.20 -3.32
N ARG A 113 8.79 -27.97 -3.57
CA ARG A 113 9.91 -28.40 -2.71
C ARG A 113 10.48 -27.27 -1.85
N LEU A 114 10.02 -26.03 -2.03
CA LEU A 114 10.51 -24.91 -1.23
C LEU A 114 10.18 -25.13 0.26
N PRO A 115 11.16 -24.92 1.17
CA PRO A 115 10.91 -25.03 2.58
C PRO A 115 9.98 -23.90 3.05
N LYS A 116 9.25 -24.16 4.14
CA LYS A 116 8.45 -23.14 4.81
C LYS A 116 9.30 -21.90 5.06
N ASN A 117 8.75 -20.73 4.76
CA ASN A 117 9.38 -19.43 5.01
C ASN A 117 10.72 -19.20 4.30
N LYS A 118 11.01 -19.93 3.21
CA LYS A 118 12.23 -19.79 2.37
C LYS A 118 12.60 -18.33 2.07
N TYR A 119 11.60 -17.49 1.79
CA TYR A 119 11.81 -16.10 1.36
C TYR A 119 11.66 -15.06 2.46
N SER A 120 11.51 -15.45 3.72
CA SER A 120 11.26 -14.48 4.82
C SER A 120 12.37 -13.43 4.91
N ARG A 121 13.64 -13.86 4.93
CA ARG A 121 14.77 -12.92 4.98
C ARG A 121 14.79 -11.93 3.82
N THR A 122 14.49 -12.39 2.60
CA THR A 122 14.58 -11.58 1.38
C THR A 122 13.37 -10.66 1.18
N PHE A 123 12.17 -11.12 1.52
CA PHE A 123 10.94 -10.37 1.23
C PHE A 123 10.51 -9.48 2.38
N THR A 124 10.95 -9.72 3.63
CA THR A 124 10.58 -8.87 4.78
C THR A 124 11.00 -7.41 4.56
N GLN A 125 12.22 -7.17 4.05
CA GLN A 125 12.69 -5.79 3.79
C GLN A 125 11.84 -5.10 2.72
N TYR A 126 11.45 -5.82 1.67
CA TYR A 126 10.58 -5.30 0.63
C TYR A 126 9.20 -4.91 1.19
N TYR A 127 8.56 -5.80 1.95
CA TYR A 127 7.27 -5.50 2.60
C TYR A 127 7.37 -4.28 3.52
N GLN A 128 8.43 -4.17 4.34
CA GLN A 128 8.64 -3.02 5.21
C GLN A 128 8.77 -1.71 4.43
N GLN A 129 9.53 -1.71 3.33
CA GLN A 129 9.68 -0.54 2.47
C GLN A 129 8.37 -0.17 1.77
N LEU A 130 7.63 -1.17 1.30
CA LEU A 130 6.36 -0.96 0.63
C LEU A 130 5.29 -0.42 1.59
N ILE A 131 5.22 -0.94 2.82
CA ILE A 131 4.34 -0.42 3.87
C ILE A 131 4.68 1.04 4.17
N LYS A 132 5.96 1.40 4.27
CA LYS A 132 6.39 2.79 4.45
C LYS A 132 5.98 3.69 3.28
N LYS A 133 6.15 3.21 2.04
CA LYS A 133 5.69 3.91 0.83
C LYS A 133 4.18 4.17 0.90
N TYR A 134 3.36 3.14 1.17
CA TYR A 134 1.91 3.31 1.25
C TYR A 134 1.49 4.23 2.39
N ASN A 135 2.13 4.18 3.56
CA ASN A 135 1.90 5.16 4.63
C ASN A 135 2.23 6.61 4.17
N ALA A 136 3.31 6.81 3.43
CA ALA A 136 3.69 8.13 2.93
C ALA A 136 2.78 8.64 1.80
N GLU A 137 2.27 7.75 0.95
CA GLU A 137 1.53 8.11 -0.27
C GLU A 137 0.01 8.11 -0.10
N VAL A 138 -0.53 7.22 0.73
CA VAL A 138 -1.98 7.02 0.94
C VAL A 138 -2.45 7.73 2.21
N CYS A 139 -1.62 7.78 3.25
CA CYS A 139 -2.00 8.26 4.58
C CYS A 139 -1.49 9.67 4.90
N SER A 140 -0.75 10.30 3.97
CA SER A 140 -0.34 11.70 4.04
C SER A 140 -0.74 12.53 2.81
N PRO A 141 -2.05 12.64 2.47
CA PRO A 141 -2.47 13.63 1.49
C PRO A 141 -2.09 15.05 1.93
N ILE A 142 -2.19 15.32 3.24
CA ILE A 142 -1.99 16.64 3.83
C ILE A 142 -0.53 17.08 3.74
N GLU A 143 0.47 16.27 4.15
CA GLU A 143 1.87 16.74 4.07
C GLU A 143 2.40 16.84 2.63
N ARG A 144 1.87 16.04 1.70
CA ARG A 144 2.23 16.13 0.27
C ARG A 144 1.61 17.37 -0.38
N LEU A 145 0.36 17.71 -0.03
CA LEU A 145 -0.25 18.99 -0.40
C LEU A 145 0.56 20.14 0.20
N ASP A 146 0.86 20.10 1.49
CA ASP A 146 1.59 21.14 2.21
C ASP A 146 2.98 21.37 1.61
N LYS A 147 3.76 20.32 1.31
CA LYS A 147 5.06 20.48 0.66
C LYS A 147 4.96 21.08 -0.74
N LYS A 148 3.94 20.71 -1.51
CA LYS A 148 3.71 21.27 -2.85
C LYS A 148 3.25 22.73 -2.77
N ILE A 149 2.37 23.05 -1.83
CA ILE A 149 1.87 24.40 -1.53
C ILE A 149 3.01 25.28 -1.02
N ILE A 150 3.82 24.81 -0.06
CA ILE A 150 5.00 25.52 0.46
C ILE A 150 6.02 25.80 -0.65
N ARG A 151 6.27 24.83 -1.55
CA ARG A 151 7.17 25.02 -2.69
C ARG A 151 6.62 26.04 -3.70
N ILE A 152 5.31 26.02 -3.94
CA ILE A 152 4.61 27.02 -4.75
C ILE A 152 4.74 28.40 -4.10
N LEU A 153 4.38 28.53 -2.82
CA LEU A 153 4.40 29.80 -2.08
C LEU A 153 5.81 30.38 -2.00
N SER A 154 6.83 29.57 -1.71
CA SER A 154 8.23 30.01 -1.70
C SER A 154 8.72 30.48 -3.07
N THR A 155 8.27 29.86 -4.16
CA THR A 155 8.58 30.30 -5.53
C THR A 155 7.92 31.64 -5.85
N VAL A 156 6.68 31.82 -5.39
CA VAL A 156 5.94 33.10 -5.50
C VAL A 156 6.62 34.19 -4.69
N CYS A 157 6.93 33.96 -3.41
CA CYS A 157 7.63 34.92 -2.55
C CYS A 157 8.98 35.35 -3.16
N ARG A 158 9.79 34.41 -3.65
CA ARG A 158 11.04 34.73 -4.36
C ARG A 158 10.80 35.54 -5.63
N GLY A 159 9.73 35.23 -6.38
CA GLY A 159 9.31 35.99 -7.55
C GLY A 159 8.88 37.42 -7.21
N ILE A 160 8.15 37.61 -6.11
CA ILE A 160 7.74 38.92 -5.60
C ILE A 160 8.96 39.71 -5.13
N GLU A 161 9.85 39.10 -4.33
CA GLU A 161 11.07 39.74 -3.84
C GLU A 161 12.00 40.20 -4.98
N THR A 162 12.20 39.36 -5.99
CA THR A 162 13.02 39.72 -7.17
C THR A 162 12.37 40.81 -8.01
N THR A 163 11.04 40.84 -8.07
CA THR A 163 10.28 41.86 -8.82
C THR A 163 10.19 43.20 -8.07
N LEU A 164 10.11 43.19 -6.74
CA LEU A 164 10.13 44.41 -5.92
C LEU A 164 11.51 45.07 -5.89
N LYS A 165 12.59 44.26 -5.93
CA LYS A 165 13.98 44.77 -5.99
C LYS A 165 14.31 45.40 -7.35
N ASN A 166 13.71 44.93 -8.43
CA ASN A 166 13.92 45.44 -9.79
C ASN A 166 12.62 46.08 -10.27
N LYS A 167 12.47 47.42 -10.14
CA LYS A 167 11.27 48.25 -10.41
C LYS A 167 10.55 48.11 -11.79
N GLN A 168 10.70 47.01 -12.53
CA GLN A 168 10.22 46.80 -13.90
C GLN A 168 9.45 45.48 -14.16
N GLY A 169 8.86 44.81 -13.17
CA GLY A 169 8.33 43.44 -13.40
C GLY A 169 6.87 43.14 -13.06
N LEU A 170 5.98 44.13 -12.89
CA LEU A 170 4.59 43.88 -12.45
C LEU A 170 3.80 42.94 -13.38
N THR A 171 3.90 43.13 -14.70
CA THR A 171 3.20 42.30 -15.69
C THR A 171 3.71 40.85 -15.74
N LYS A 172 5.00 40.62 -15.49
CA LYS A 172 5.57 39.25 -15.38
C LYS A 172 5.12 38.54 -14.10
N LEU A 173 4.90 39.29 -13.02
CA LEU A 173 4.40 38.75 -11.77
C LEU A 173 2.93 38.37 -11.89
N GLU A 174 2.10 39.22 -12.50
CA GLU A 174 0.69 38.92 -12.79
C GLU A 174 0.54 37.66 -13.65
N SER A 175 1.35 37.51 -14.70
CA SER A 175 1.29 36.30 -15.55
C SER A 175 1.63 35.02 -14.77
N ARG A 176 2.62 35.08 -13.87
CA ARG A 176 2.99 33.96 -12.98
C ARG A 176 1.88 33.65 -11.98
N MET A 177 1.27 34.67 -11.39
CA MET A 177 0.14 34.49 -10.47
C MET A 177 -1.10 33.92 -11.15
N ASN A 178 -1.38 34.32 -12.39
CA ASN A 178 -2.50 33.77 -13.16
C ASN A 178 -2.27 32.31 -13.58
N SER A 179 -1.06 31.95 -13.98
CA SER A 179 -0.70 30.55 -14.23
C SER A 179 -0.85 29.70 -12.96
N LEU A 180 -0.52 30.27 -11.81
CA LEU A 180 -0.64 29.62 -10.51
C LEU A 180 -2.08 29.45 -10.04
N SER A 181 -2.93 30.47 -10.22
CA SER A 181 -4.35 30.38 -9.86
C SER A 181 -5.07 29.35 -10.74
N PHE A 182 -4.71 29.25 -12.02
CA PHE A 182 -5.22 28.22 -12.92
C PHE A 182 -4.80 26.80 -12.47
N ASN A 183 -3.51 26.61 -12.17
CA ASN A 183 -3.01 25.32 -11.66
C ASN A 183 -3.61 24.94 -10.30
N ALA A 184 -3.85 25.90 -9.41
CA ALA A 184 -4.50 25.66 -8.13
C ALA A 184 -5.96 25.21 -8.31
N ARG A 185 -6.71 25.80 -9.26
CA ARG A 185 -8.08 25.38 -9.60
C ARG A 185 -8.12 23.96 -10.18
N LEU A 186 -7.15 23.60 -11.02
CA LEU A 186 -7.04 22.23 -11.54
C LEU A 186 -6.80 21.21 -10.43
N VAL A 187 -5.97 21.53 -9.44
CA VAL A 187 -5.75 20.66 -8.28
C VAL A 187 -7.00 20.55 -7.41
N SER A 188 -7.77 21.64 -7.22
CA SER A 188 -9.02 21.57 -6.44
C SER A 188 -10.12 20.72 -7.10
N CYS A 189 -10.18 20.66 -8.44
CA CYS A 189 -11.17 19.83 -9.13
C CYS A 189 -10.92 18.33 -8.98
N VAL A 190 -9.66 17.91 -8.78
CA VAL A 190 -9.29 16.48 -8.59
C VAL A 190 -9.75 15.95 -7.21
N PHE A 191 -10.11 16.82 -6.27
CA PHE A 191 -10.62 16.43 -4.94
C PHE A 191 -12.16 16.35 -4.84
N ILE A 192 -12.91 16.65 -5.90
CA ILE A 192 -14.39 16.67 -5.89
C ILE A 192 -15.01 15.48 -6.66
N SER A 193 -14.19 14.63 -7.29
CA SER A 193 -14.62 13.45 -8.06
C SER A 193 -14.14 12.15 -7.44
#